data_AF-A0AA45MEB3-F1
#
_entry.id   AF-A0AA45MEB3-F1
#
_cell.length_a   1.000
_cell.length_b   1.000
_cell.length_c   1.000
_cell.angle_alpha   90.00
_cell.angle_beta   90.00
_cell.angle_gamma   90.00
#
_symmetry.space_group_name_H-M   'P 1'
#
loop_
_entity.id
_entity.type
_entity.pdbx_description
1 polymer ?
#
loop_
_entity_poly.entity_id
_entity_poly.type
_entity_poly.pdbx_seq_one_letter_code
_entity_poly.pdbx_strand_id
1 'polypeptide(L)'
;MKTTLFGVVAALAFAAMPAAHADEASVQIKGGLNRLHLQQGDFANFKNTYQLTNGQTLTFSQRMARYYTQLDDGQRVEIYAIAPDKFVTANGTRFEFSDVGESVGVANFARLPLAKANGETIVVARR
;
A
#
# COMPACT_ATOMS: atom_id res chain seq x y z
N MET A 1 53.23 46.86 49.72
CA MET A 1 51.98 47.64 49.66
C MET A 1 50.90 46.63 49.22
N LYS A 2 50.04 46.08 50.10
CA LYS A 2 48.73 46.60 50.56
C LYS A 2 47.95 47.21 49.37
N THR A 3 46.77 46.75 48.93
CA THR A 3 45.57 46.35 49.70
C THR A 3 44.47 45.74 48.80
N THR A 4 43.94 44.57 49.20
CA THR A 4 42.52 44.14 49.37
C THR A 4 41.35 44.43 48.39
N LEU A 5 40.70 43.31 48.04
CA LEU A 5 39.27 42.89 48.22
C LEU A 5 38.18 43.09 47.13
N PHE A 6 37.20 42.16 47.28
CA PHE A 6 35.85 42.01 46.70
C PHE A 6 35.79 41.09 45.46
N GLY A 7 35.04 39.98 45.42
CA GLY A 7 34.05 39.39 46.33
C GLY A 7 33.20 38.33 45.59
N VAL A 8 32.23 37.73 46.30
CA VAL A 8 31.05 36.96 45.80
C VAL A 8 31.34 35.46 45.50
N VAL A 9 30.97 34.44 46.29
CA VAL A 9 29.73 33.94 46.95
C VAL A 9 29.15 32.72 46.21
N ALA A 10 28.88 31.64 46.98
CA ALA A 10 27.89 30.55 46.78
C ALA A 10 28.00 29.68 45.50
N ALA A 11 27.60 28.42 45.44
CA ALA A 11 27.19 27.39 46.39
C ALA A 11 27.23 26.06 45.60
N LEU A 12 27.35 24.94 46.31
CA LEU A 12 27.12 23.60 45.79
C LEU A 12 25.68 23.50 45.25
N ALA A 13 25.52 23.26 43.95
CA ALA A 13 24.28 22.77 43.39
C ALA A 13 24.56 21.54 42.53
N PHE A 14 24.07 20.40 43.03
CA PHE A 14 23.92 19.14 42.32
C PHE A 14 23.30 19.39 40.93
N ALA A 15 24.09 19.23 39.87
CA ALA A 15 23.53 19.12 38.54
C ALA A 15 22.89 17.72 38.42
N ALA A 16 21.57 17.70 38.58
CA ALA A 16 20.75 16.54 38.24
C ALA A 16 21.08 16.10 36.80
N MET A 17 21.42 14.83 36.63
CA MET A 17 21.49 14.20 35.32
C MET A 17 20.09 14.34 34.67
N PRO A 18 19.95 14.94 33.48
CA PRO A 18 18.74 14.75 32.73
C PRO A 18 18.71 13.28 32.31
N ALA A 19 17.62 12.64 32.70
CA ALA A 19 17.25 11.30 32.31
C ALA A 19 17.41 11.10 30.80
N ALA A 20 17.72 9.86 30.45
CA ALA A 20 17.72 9.34 29.10
C ALA A 20 16.56 9.91 28.28
N HIS A 21 16.90 10.73 27.29
CA HIS A 21 16.11 10.82 26.08
C HIS A 21 16.88 10.02 25.05
N ALA A 22 16.68 8.70 25.08
CA ALA A 22 16.76 7.94 23.85
C ALA A 22 15.74 8.63 22.94
N ASP A 23 16.25 9.40 21.97
CA ASP A 23 15.47 9.85 20.83
C ASP A 23 15.08 8.56 20.11
N GLU A 24 13.99 7.98 20.59
CA GLU A 24 13.28 6.91 19.93
C GLU A 24 12.76 7.59 18.68
N ALA A 25 13.60 7.60 17.64
CA ALA A 25 13.23 7.89 16.28
C ALA A 25 12.24 6.80 15.87
N SER A 26 11.03 6.94 16.40
CA SER A 26 9.81 6.32 15.96
C SER A 26 9.65 6.81 14.54
N VAL A 27 10.23 6.06 13.61
CA VAL A 27 9.86 6.13 12.21
C VAL A 27 8.39 5.73 12.20
N GLN A 28 7.51 6.72 12.27
CA GLN A 28 6.12 6.54 11.93
C GLN A 28 6.10 6.07 10.48
N ILE A 29 6.04 4.75 10.27
CA ILE A 29 5.62 4.21 9.00
C ILE A 29 4.17 4.68 8.86
N LYS A 30 3.97 5.78 8.13
CA LYS A 30 2.67 6.20 7.61
C LYS A 30 2.22 5.15 6.58
N GLY A 31 1.98 3.93 7.04
CA GLY A 31 1.31 2.86 6.30
C GLY A 31 -0.19 3.06 6.28
N GLY A 32 -0.64 4.32 6.19
CA GLY A 32 -2.00 4.61 5.80
C GLY A 32 -2.08 4.24 4.33
N LEU A 33 -2.88 3.23 3.99
CA LEU A 33 -3.38 3.03 2.63
C LEU A 33 -3.99 4.37 2.21
N ASN A 34 -3.19 5.22 1.57
CA ASN A 34 -3.64 6.50 1.05
C ASN A 34 -4.56 6.09 -0.10
N ARG A 35 -5.85 5.89 0.19
CA ARG A 35 -6.85 5.45 -0.77
C ARG A 35 -6.87 6.51 -1.86
N LEU A 36 -6.17 6.22 -2.95
CA LEU A 36 -6.16 7.07 -4.12
C LEU A 36 -7.61 7.10 -4.60
N HIS A 37 -8.22 8.27 -4.56
CA HIS A 37 -9.49 8.48 -5.23
C HIS A 37 -9.19 8.60 -6.73
N LEU A 38 -9.45 7.53 -7.47
CA LEU A 38 -9.54 7.59 -8.92
C LEU A 38 -10.71 8.49 -9.31
N GLN A 39 -10.55 9.25 -10.40
CA GLN A 39 -11.72 9.87 -11.01
C GLN A 39 -12.61 8.75 -11.56
N GLN A 40 -13.94 8.96 -11.55
CA GLN A 40 -14.89 7.91 -11.93
C GLN A 40 -14.66 7.37 -13.36
N GLY A 41 -14.04 8.15 -14.24
CA GLY A 41 -13.69 7.74 -15.61
C GLY A 41 -12.47 6.83 -15.72
N ASP A 42 -11.57 6.83 -14.74
CA ASP A 42 -10.27 6.13 -14.87
C ASP A 42 -10.44 4.61 -14.88
N PHE A 43 -11.43 4.09 -14.14
CA PHE A 43 -11.71 2.65 -14.10
C PHE A 43 -12.47 2.13 -15.33
N ALA A 44 -13.04 3.01 -16.16
CA ALA A 44 -13.85 2.60 -17.30
C ALA A 44 -13.05 1.76 -18.30
N ASN A 45 -11.76 2.07 -18.49
CA ASN A 45 -10.85 1.32 -19.36
C ASN A 45 -10.50 -0.07 -18.82
N PHE A 46 -10.55 -0.25 -17.49
CA PHE A 46 -10.17 -1.50 -16.83
C PHE A 46 -11.36 -2.43 -16.57
N LYS A 47 -12.59 -1.91 -16.67
CA LYS A 47 -13.84 -2.64 -16.39
C LYS A 47 -14.18 -3.60 -17.54
N ASN A 48 -13.40 -4.67 -17.66
CA ASN A 48 -13.52 -5.65 -18.72
C ASN A 48 -13.26 -7.07 -18.20
N THR A 49 -13.43 -8.05 -19.09
CA THR A 49 -13.05 -9.44 -18.89
C THR A 49 -11.72 -9.68 -19.61
N TYR A 50 -10.80 -10.36 -18.93
CA TYR A 50 -9.46 -10.66 -19.41
C TYR A 50 -9.23 -12.16 -19.39
N GLN A 51 -8.69 -12.71 -20.46
CA GLN A 51 -8.24 -14.09 -20.53
C GLN A 51 -6.82 -14.18 -19.97
N LEU A 52 -6.66 -14.91 -18.87
CA LEU A 52 -5.37 -15.19 -18.27
C LEU A 52 -4.62 -16.22 -19.11
N THR A 53 -3.30 -16.09 -19.15
CA THR A 53 -2.39 -17.05 -19.81
C THR A 53 -2.51 -18.49 -19.32
N ASN A 54 -3.06 -18.71 -18.12
CA ASN A 54 -3.33 -20.04 -17.57
C ASN A 54 -4.71 -20.61 -17.93
N GLY A 55 -5.46 -19.95 -18.82
CA GLY A 55 -6.78 -20.38 -19.29
C GLY A 55 -7.96 -20.03 -18.38
N GLN A 56 -7.72 -19.34 -17.26
CA GLN A 56 -8.80 -18.80 -16.42
C GLN A 56 -9.22 -17.41 -16.92
N THR A 57 -10.38 -16.94 -16.49
CA THR A 57 -10.95 -15.66 -16.89
C THR A 57 -11.03 -14.71 -15.69
N LEU A 58 -10.49 -13.50 -15.83
CA LEU A 58 -10.53 -12.47 -14.77
C LEU A 58 -11.44 -11.32 -15.20
N THR A 59 -12.49 -11.06 -14.44
CA THR A 59 -13.45 -9.99 -14.74
C THR A 59 -13.32 -8.86 -13.73
N PHE A 60 -13.18 -7.64 -14.22
CA PHE A 60 -13.20 -6.42 -13.42
C PHE A 60 -14.53 -5.70 -13.57
N SER A 61 -15.11 -5.30 -12.45
CA SER A 61 -16.42 -4.66 -12.40
C SER A 61 -16.44 -3.52 -11.40
N GLN A 62 -17.35 -2.58 -11.60
CA GLN A 62 -17.59 -1.47 -10.68
C GLN A 62 -19.04 -1.51 -10.24
N ARG A 63 -19.28 -1.27 -8.95
CA ARG A 63 -20.61 -1.04 -8.40
C ARG A 63 -20.54 0.18 -7.49
N MET A 64 -21.29 1.23 -7.84
CA MET A 64 -21.21 2.53 -7.15
C MET A 64 -19.75 3.05 -7.14
N ALA A 65 -19.20 3.37 -5.98
CA ALA A 65 -17.82 3.83 -5.80
C ALA A 65 -16.83 2.70 -5.44
N ARG A 66 -17.21 1.43 -5.64
CA ARG A 66 -16.39 0.27 -5.27
C ARG A 66 -16.02 -0.53 -6.52
N TYR A 67 -14.79 -1.03 -6.52
CA TYR A 67 -14.23 -1.80 -7.60
C TYR A 67 -14.08 -3.26 -7.15
N TYR A 68 -14.25 -4.16 -8.11
CA TYR A 68 -14.23 -5.57 -7.84
C TYR A 68 -13.52 -6.33 -8.94
N THR A 69 -12.97 -7.48 -8.56
CA THR A 69 -12.46 -8.49 -9.47
C THR A 69 -13.10 -9.84 -9.17
N GLN A 70 -13.24 -10.68 -10.17
CA GLN A 70 -13.79 -12.03 -10.06
C GLN A 70 -13.00 -12.95 -10.97
N LEU A 71 -12.50 -14.07 -10.42
CA LEU A 71 -11.82 -15.11 -11.18
C LEU A 71 -12.80 -16.24 -11.49
N ASP A 72 -12.99 -16.56 -12.77
CA ASP A 72 -13.99 -17.50 -13.28
C ASP A 72 -15.36 -17.28 -12.61
N ASP A 73 -16.03 -18.36 -12.21
CA ASP A 73 -17.28 -18.34 -11.44
C ASP A 73 -17.04 -18.20 -9.93
N GLY A 74 -15.87 -17.71 -9.53
CA GLY A 74 -15.47 -17.52 -8.15
C GLY A 74 -16.18 -16.37 -7.45
N GLN A 75 -15.87 -16.21 -6.17
CA GLN A 75 -16.40 -15.09 -5.39
C GLN A 75 -15.81 -13.76 -5.89
N ARG A 76 -16.67 -12.75 -5.96
CA ARG A 76 -16.25 -11.37 -6.21
C ARG A 76 -15.45 -10.80 -5.02
N VAL A 77 -14.26 -10.29 -5.32
CA VAL A 77 -13.33 -9.70 -4.35
C VAL A 77 -13.25 -8.20 -4.60
N GLU A 78 -13.29 -7.41 -3.53
CA GLU A 78 -13.10 -5.96 -3.61
C GLU A 78 -11.63 -5.61 -3.87
N ILE A 79 -11.40 -4.62 -4.73
CA ILE A 79 -10.07 -4.09 -5.04
C ILE A 79 -10.01 -2.59 -4.72
N TYR A 80 -8.82 -2.14 -4.32
CA TYR A 80 -8.55 -0.76 -3.95
C TYR A 80 -7.46 -0.19 -4.85
N ALA A 81 -7.68 1.01 -5.36
CA ALA A 81 -6.67 1.71 -6.15
C ALA A 81 -5.51 2.15 -5.26
N ILE A 82 -4.29 1.87 -5.73
CA ILE A 82 -3.03 2.32 -5.11
C ILE A 82 -2.23 3.23 -6.05
N ALA A 83 -2.50 3.16 -7.35
CA ALA A 83 -2.03 4.07 -8.40
C ALA A 83 -3.11 4.15 -9.50
N PRO A 84 -3.01 5.08 -10.47
CA PRO A 84 -3.96 5.21 -11.58
C PRO A 84 -4.23 3.90 -12.34
N ASP A 85 -3.19 3.09 -12.49
CA ASP A 85 -3.12 1.84 -13.24
C ASP A 85 -2.89 0.61 -12.33
N LYS A 86 -2.91 0.79 -11.00
CA LYS A 86 -2.57 -0.27 -10.04
C LYS A 86 -3.61 -0.43 -8.95
N PHE A 87 -3.99 -1.68 -8.72
CA PHE A 87 -5.00 -2.06 -7.74
C PHE A 87 -4.51 -3.19 -6.85
N VAL A 88 -5.09 -3.30 -5.65
CA VAL A 88 -4.75 -4.34 -4.68
C VAL A 88 -6.00 -4.90 -4.00
N THR A 89 -6.05 -6.22 -3.76
CA THR A 89 -7.06 -6.84 -2.88
C THR A 89 -6.67 -6.69 -1.41
N ALA A 90 -7.63 -6.88 -0.49
CA ALA A 90 -7.33 -6.96 0.94
C ALA A 90 -6.31 -8.06 1.28
N ASN A 91 -6.27 -9.15 0.50
CA ASN A 91 -5.32 -10.26 0.69
C ASN A 91 -3.95 -10.02 0.03
N GLY A 92 -3.75 -8.88 -0.65
CA GLY A 92 -2.47 -8.49 -1.24
C GLY A 92 -2.19 -9.00 -2.65
N THR A 93 -3.20 -9.47 -3.38
CA THR A 93 -3.10 -9.64 -4.84
C THR A 93 -3.00 -8.28 -5.49
N ARG A 94 -2.02 -8.08 -6.37
CA ARG A 94 -1.81 -6.80 -7.08
C ARG A 94 -2.13 -6.94 -8.55
N PHE A 95 -2.80 -5.93 -9.09
CA PHE A 95 -3.13 -5.81 -10.50
C PHE A 95 -2.44 -4.57 -11.04
N GLU A 96 -1.72 -4.72 -12.14
CA GLU A 96 -1.07 -3.63 -12.86
C GLU A 96 -1.53 -3.66 -14.31
N PHE A 97 -2.27 -2.62 -14.70
CA PHE A 97 -2.80 -2.48 -16.04
C PHE A 97 -1.77 -1.77 -16.92
N SER A 98 -1.57 -2.29 -18.13
CA SER A 98 -0.74 -1.64 -19.16
C SER A 98 -1.56 -1.39 -20.41
N ASP A 99 -1.01 -0.61 -21.33
CA ASP A 99 -1.60 -0.40 -22.66
C ASP A 99 -3.05 0.10 -22.59
N VAL A 100 -3.32 1.00 -21.65
CA VAL A 100 -4.67 1.57 -21.41
C VAL A 100 -5.72 0.50 -21.11
N GLY A 101 -5.32 -0.56 -20.40
CA GLY A 101 -6.23 -1.63 -19.99
C GLY A 101 -6.38 -2.75 -21.01
N GLU A 102 -5.54 -2.83 -22.04
CA GLU A 102 -5.52 -3.99 -22.95
C GLU A 102 -4.85 -5.22 -22.30
N SER A 103 -3.88 -5.00 -21.40
CA SER A 103 -3.22 -6.06 -20.65
C SER A 103 -3.23 -5.79 -19.15
N VAL A 104 -3.22 -6.86 -18.35
CA VAL A 104 -3.09 -6.79 -16.90
C VAL A 104 -2.11 -7.83 -16.37
N GLY A 105 -1.14 -7.39 -15.59
CA GLY A 105 -0.27 -8.24 -14.78
C GLY A 105 -0.89 -8.48 -13.41
N VAL A 106 -0.96 -9.73 -12.98
CA VAL A 106 -1.54 -10.15 -11.71
C VAL A 106 -0.47 -10.79 -10.84
N ALA A 107 0.04 -10.07 -9.84
CA ALA A 107 1.00 -10.59 -8.88
C ALA A 107 0.29 -11.16 -7.65
N ASN A 108 0.90 -12.18 -7.03
CA ASN A 108 0.30 -12.95 -5.93
C ASN A 108 -1.05 -13.57 -6.33
N PHE A 109 -1.13 -14.11 -7.55
CA PHE A 109 -2.35 -14.65 -8.12
C PHE A 109 -2.99 -15.75 -7.25
N ALA A 110 -2.18 -16.59 -6.60
CA ALA A 110 -2.64 -17.67 -5.73
C ALA A 110 -3.47 -17.20 -4.51
N ARG A 111 -3.49 -15.89 -4.22
CA ARG A 111 -4.29 -15.32 -3.12
C ARG A 111 -5.73 -14.99 -3.54
N LEU A 112 -6.07 -15.18 -4.82
CA LEU A 112 -7.45 -15.05 -5.31
C LEU A 112 -8.25 -16.34 -5.06
N PRO A 113 -9.55 -16.23 -4.75
CA PRO A 113 -10.44 -17.40 -4.72
C PRO A 113 -10.41 -18.14 -6.05
N LEU A 114 -10.32 -19.47 -5.99
CA LEU A 114 -10.24 -20.38 -7.15
C LEU A 114 -8.97 -20.27 -8.00
N ALA A 115 -7.95 -19.54 -7.55
CA ALA A 115 -6.69 -19.43 -8.29
C ALA A 115 -6.02 -20.79 -8.49
N LYS A 116 -5.96 -21.25 -9.73
CA LYS A 116 -5.13 -22.40 -10.15
C LYS A 116 -3.66 -22.00 -10.32
N ALA A 117 -2.96 -21.71 -9.22
CA ALA A 117 -1.51 -21.46 -9.21
C ALA A 117 -0.88 -21.83 -7.87
N ASN A 118 0.43 -22.08 -7.88
CA ASN A 118 1.21 -22.39 -6.68
C ASN A 118 2.09 -21.19 -6.30
N GLY A 119 2.12 -20.84 -5.00
CA GLY A 119 3.03 -19.82 -4.47
C GLY A 119 2.83 -18.39 -5.01
N GLU A 120 3.89 -17.57 -4.99
CA GLU A 120 3.89 -16.21 -5.53
C GLU A 120 4.04 -16.24 -7.06
N THR A 121 2.93 -16.49 -7.75
CA THR A 121 2.89 -16.49 -9.22
C THR A 121 2.42 -15.15 -9.76
N ILE A 122 3.09 -14.69 -10.84
CA ILE A 122 2.63 -13.58 -11.68
C ILE A 122 1.95 -14.16 -12.92
N VAL A 123 0.73 -13.74 -13.21
CA VAL A 123 -0.03 -14.15 -14.39
C VAL A 123 -0.37 -12.92 -15.22
N VAL A 124 -0.17 -12.99 -16.53
CA VAL A 124 -0.59 -11.94 -17.46
C VAL A 124 -1.95 -12.32 -18.05
N ALA A 125 -2.81 -11.33 -18.23
CA ALA A 125 -4.08 -11.46 -18.94
C ALA A 125 -4.23 -10.39 -20.01
N ARG A 126 -5.01 -10.70 -21.04
CA ARG A 126 -5.36 -9.79 -22.15
C ARG A 126 -6.87 -9.78 -22.36
N ARG A 127 -7.38 -8.64 -22.82
CA ARG A 127 -8.79 -8.47 -23.19
C ARG A 127 -9.22 -9.41 -24.31
#